data_AF-I0KXE0-F1
#
_entry.id   AF-I0KXE0-F1
#
_cell.length_a   1.000
_cell.length_b   1.000
_cell.length_c   1.000
_cell.angle_alpha   90.00
_cell.angle_beta   90.00
_cell.angle_gamma   90.00
#
_symmetry.space_group_name_H-M   'P 1'
#
loop_
_entity.id
_entity.type
_entity.pdbx_description
1 polymer ?
#
loop_
_entity_poly.entity_id
_entity_poly.type
_entity_poly.pdbx_seq_one_letter_code
_entity_poly.pdbx_strand_id
1 'polypeptide(L)'
;MTGTGAGPRGIPDAVQFATKVQMAREMLARALDAGVPVGWVTMDEAYGQSKSLRVWLEHRDVGYVVATRRNDDMITTTMGTCRADKLIAALPARAWCRLSAGAGAHGPREYWWARVPVRICWQPGRGHWLLARRSMTTGEIAYYVCYGPRRTRLLDLARIAGARWAIEECFQQAKNEAGLDEYQVRDWRAWYAHITLSMAAHAWLSVARSLTAKGDPVPATT
;
A
#
# COMPACT_ATOMS: atom_id res chain seq x y z
N MET A 1 -30.75 15.02 -28.48
CA MET A 1 -29.66 14.10 -28.88
C MET A 1 -28.36 14.89 -28.87
N THR A 2 -27.71 14.98 -27.72
CA THR A 2 -26.40 15.64 -27.58
C THR A 2 -25.33 14.59 -27.81
N GLY A 3 -24.63 14.69 -28.93
CA GLY A 3 -23.48 13.84 -29.22
C GLY A 3 -22.43 14.00 -28.12
N THR A 4 -22.23 12.96 -27.32
CA THR A 4 -21.05 12.83 -26.47
C THR A 4 -19.84 12.79 -27.37
N GLY A 5 -19.09 13.90 -27.41
CA GLY A 5 -17.77 13.94 -28.02
C GLY A 5 -16.91 12.85 -27.39
N ALA A 6 -16.51 11.90 -28.23
CA ALA A 6 -15.54 10.89 -27.88
C ALA A 6 -14.27 11.25 -28.63
N GLY A 7 -13.19 11.45 -27.89
CA GLY A 7 -11.85 11.63 -28.44
C GLY A 7 -11.37 10.39 -29.20
N PRO A 8 -10.13 10.41 -29.72
CA PRO A 8 -9.59 9.30 -30.51
C PRO A 8 -9.69 7.97 -29.73
N ARG A 9 -10.26 6.94 -30.39
CA ARG A 9 -10.54 5.60 -29.85
C ARG A 9 -11.63 5.52 -28.75
N GLY A 10 -12.59 6.45 -28.75
CA GLY A 10 -13.79 6.32 -27.91
C GLY A 10 -13.62 6.81 -26.47
N ILE A 11 -12.52 7.51 -26.16
CA ILE A 11 -12.24 8.07 -24.83
C ILE A 11 -13.21 9.25 -24.58
N PRO A 12 -13.99 9.28 -23.49
CA PRO A 12 -14.87 10.41 -23.19
C PRO A 12 -14.08 11.70 -22.95
N ASP A 13 -14.56 12.83 -23.47
CA ASP A 13 -13.90 14.14 -23.30
C ASP A 13 -13.71 14.57 -21.83
N ALA A 14 -14.52 14.01 -20.92
CA ALA A 14 -14.39 14.22 -19.48
C ALA A 14 -13.16 13.53 -18.86
N VAL A 15 -12.56 12.54 -19.54
CA VAL A 15 -11.37 11.83 -19.07
C VAL A 15 -10.14 12.68 -19.40
N GLN A 16 -9.65 13.41 -18.40
CA GLN A 16 -8.44 14.22 -18.50
C GLN A 16 -7.21 13.43 -18.04
N PHE A 17 -6.03 13.88 -18.47
CA PHE A 17 -4.77 13.32 -17.98
C PHE A 17 -4.64 13.55 -16.46
N ALA A 18 -4.30 12.50 -15.74
CA ALA A 18 -3.96 12.55 -14.33
C ALA A 18 -2.64 11.81 -14.10
N THR A 19 -1.80 12.34 -13.20
CA THR A 19 -0.60 11.62 -12.77
C THR A 19 -0.98 10.39 -11.94
N LYS A 20 -0.08 9.40 -11.87
CA LYS A 20 -0.26 8.19 -11.05
C LYS A 20 -0.66 8.51 -9.60
N VAL A 21 -0.06 9.56 -9.01
CA VAL A 21 -0.37 10.03 -7.65
C VAL A 21 -1.77 10.64 -7.55
N GLN A 22 -2.20 11.41 -8.55
CA GLN A 22 -3.56 11.97 -8.59
C GLN A 22 -4.60 10.85 -8.71
N MET A 23 -4.39 9.89 -9.62
CA MET A 23 -5.26 8.72 -9.79
C MET A 23 -5.38 7.92 -8.48
N ALA A 24 -4.26 7.64 -7.80
CA ALA A 24 -4.29 6.92 -6.53
C ALA A 24 -5.03 7.70 -5.43
N ARG A 25 -4.82 9.02 -5.35
CA ARG A 25 -5.56 9.87 -4.41
C ARG A 25 -7.06 9.83 -4.67
N GLU A 26 -7.48 9.91 -5.94
CA GLU A 26 -8.89 9.83 -6.33
C GLU A 26 -9.50 8.46 -6.02
N MET A 27 -8.77 7.37 -6.30
CA MET A 27 -9.22 6.01 -5.96
C MET A 27 -9.39 5.84 -4.44
N LEU A 28 -8.43 6.32 -3.65
CA LEU A 28 -8.52 6.31 -2.19
C LEU A 28 -9.67 7.18 -1.69
N ALA A 29 -9.84 8.38 -2.26
CA ALA A 29 -10.93 9.27 -1.90
C ALA A 29 -12.28 8.59 -2.10
N ARG A 30 -12.51 8.01 -3.29
CA ARG A 30 -13.75 7.27 -3.59
C ARG A 30 -14.01 6.13 -2.62
N ALA A 31 -12.99 5.33 -2.29
CA ALA A 31 -13.14 4.22 -1.36
C ALA A 31 -13.50 4.69 0.07
N LEU A 32 -12.81 5.73 0.56
CA LEU A 32 -13.07 6.30 1.88
C LEU A 32 -14.43 6.98 1.95
N ASP A 33 -14.79 7.76 0.92
CA ASP A 33 -16.06 8.48 0.83
C ASP A 33 -17.25 7.52 0.67
N ALA A 34 -17.03 6.34 0.10
CA ALA A 34 -18.00 5.23 0.06
C ALA A 34 -18.10 4.44 1.39
N GLY A 35 -17.32 4.81 2.41
CA GLY A 35 -17.35 4.16 3.72
C GLY A 35 -16.67 2.79 3.77
N VAL A 36 -15.77 2.47 2.82
CA VAL A 36 -14.99 1.24 2.88
C VAL A 36 -14.13 1.25 4.15
N PRO A 37 -14.18 0.22 5.01
CA PRO A 37 -13.42 0.18 6.24
C PRO A 37 -11.92 0.06 5.93
N VAL A 38 -11.19 1.16 6.07
CA VAL A 38 -9.73 1.23 5.86
C VAL A 38 -9.03 1.43 7.19
N GLY A 39 -8.30 0.41 7.65
CA GLY A 39 -7.47 0.53 8.84
C GLY A 39 -6.13 1.22 8.55
N TRP A 40 -5.50 0.89 7.42
CA TRP A 40 -4.19 1.39 7.01
C TRP A 40 -4.05 1.45 5.50
N VAL A 41 -3.25 2.40 5.01
CA VAL A 41 -2.84 2.48 3.61
C VAL A 41 -1.36 2.16 3.48
N THR A 42 -1.01 1.28 2.54
CA THR A 42 0.37 0.97 2.15
C THR A 42 0.54 1.19 0.65
N MET A 43 1.71 1.66 0.23
CA MET A 43 1.99 1.98 -1.16
C MET A 43 3.49 1.93 -1.47
N ASP A 44 3.80 1.83 -2.77
CA ASP A 44 5.16 1.86 -3.28
C ASP A 44 5.84 3.23 -3.09
N GLU A 45 7.14 3.25 -3.39
CA GLU A 45 7.97 4.44 -3.20
C GLU A 45 7.54 5.62 -4.08
N ALA A 46 7.01 5.37 -5.29
CA ALA A 46 6.62 6.42 -6.22
C ALA A 46 5.45 7.25 -5.67
N TYR A 47 4.51 6.61 -4.97
CA TYR A 47 3.46 7.32 -4.26
C TYR A 47 3.96 7.91 -2.95
N GLY A 48 4.74 7.13 -2.21
CA GLY A 48 5.18 7.50 -0.89
C GLY A 48 6.01 8.77 -0.90
N GLN A 49 6.82 9.06 -1.92
CA GLN A 49 7.55 10.33 -2.05
C GLN A 49 6.67 11.58 -2.11
N SER A 50 5.39 11.45 -2.47
CA SER A 50 4.46 12.57 -2.53
C SER A 50 4.08 13.06 -1.13
N LYS A 51 4.71 14.15 -0.68
CA LYS A 51 4.39 14.80 0.61
C LYS A 51 2.93 15.27 0.66
N SER A 52 2.36 15.71 -0.46
CA SER A 52 0.95 16.12 -0.52
C SER A 52 -0.01 14.95 -0.31
N LEU A 53 0.31 13.76 -0.81
CA LEU A 53 -0.48 12.55 -0.56
C LEU A 53 -0.42 12.12 0.90
N ARG A 54 0.78 12.18 1.53
CA ARG A 54 0.94 11.92 2.97
C ARG A 54 0.08 12.86 3.80
N VAL A 55 0.22 14.18 3.57
CA VAL A 55 -0.55 15.21 4.28
C VAL A 55 -2.05 15.04 4.07
N TRP A 56 -2.49 14.67 2.87
CA TRP A 56 -3.89 14.38 2.59
C TRP A 56 -4.42 13.18 3.38
N LEU A 57 -3.65 12.10 3.52
CA LEU A 57 -4.01 10.95 4.37
C LEU A 57 -4.06 11.35 5.85
N GLU A 58 -3.12 12.19 6.32
CA GLU A 58 -3.12 12.72 7.69
C GLU A 58 -4.39 13.55 7.97
N HIS A 59 -4.81 14.41 7.02
CA HIS A 59 -6.05 15.20 7.16
C HIS A 59 -7.32 14.36 7.20
N ARG A 60 -7.32 13.20 6.52
CA ARG A 60 -8.43 12.23 6.59
C ARG A 60 -8.32 11.26 7.77
N ASP A 61 -7.30 11.44 8.62
CA ASP A 61 -6.99 10.60 9.77
C ASP A 61 -6.81 9.10 9.43
N VAL A 62 -6.24 8.83 8.25
CA VAL A 62 -5.98 7.48 7.78
C VAL A 62 -4.52 7.10 8.08
N GLY A 63 -4.35 6.04 8.88
CA GLY A 63 -3.03 5.48 9.15
C GLY A 63 -2.34 5.00 7.88
N TYR A 64 -1.03 5.20 7.75
CA TYR A 64 -0.29 4.74 6.60
C TYR A 64 1.11 4.22 6.94
N VAL A 65 1.61 3.33 6.07
CA VAL A 65 3.00 2.92 6.01
C VAL A 65 3.41 2.93 4.54
N VAL A 66 4.11 3.96 4.10
CA VAL A 66 4.42 4.17 2.68
C VAL A 66 5.93 4.11 2.46
N ALA A 67 6.37 3.41 1.42
CA ALA A 67 7.79 3.34 1.11
C ALA A 67 8.34 4.73 0.72
N THR A 68 9.58 5.03 1.08
CA THR A 68 10.25 6.27 0.70
C THR A 68 11.71 6.03 0.32
N ARG A 69 12.31 7.03 -0.33
CA ARG A 69 13.73 7.02 -0.67
C ARG A 69 14.60 7.17 0.56
N ARG A 70 15.78 6.58 0.50
CA ARG A 70 16.84 6.72 1.53
C ARG A 70 17.27 8.17 1.79
N ASN A 71 17.13 9.06 0.81
CA ASN A 71 17.52 10.46 0.90
C ASN A 71 16.33 11.41 1.12
N ASP A 72 15.15 10.89 1.47
CA ASP A 72 13.99 11.71 1.82
C ASP A 72 14.27 12.46 3.13
N ASP A 73 14.01 13.75 3.14
CA ASP A 73 14.24 14.63 4.29
C ASP A 73 13.07 14.54 5.27
N MET A 74 13.40 14.15 6.49
CA MET A 74 12.47 14.04 7.60
C MET A 74 12.64 15.20 8.55
N ILE A 75 11.52 15.73 9.05
CA ILE A 75 11.54 16.65 10.19
C ILE A 75 11.75 15.79 11.44
N THR A 76 12.79 16.07 12.22
CA THR A 76 13.13 15.34 13.44
C THR A 76 12.25 15.79 14.61
N THR A 77 12.32 15.06 15.73
CA THR A 77 11.68 15.47 16.99
C THR A 77 12.36 16.67 17.67
N THR A 78 13.46 17.18 17.10
CA THR A 78 14.23 18.33 17.61
C THR A 78 14.05 19.57 16.74
N MET A 79 12.97 19.66 15.96
CA MET A 79 12.70 20.72 14.98
C MET A 79 13.74 20.84 13.84
N GLY A 80 14.62 19.86 13.68
CA GLY A 80 15.61 19.84 12.59
C GLY A 80 15.11 19.10 11.36
N THR A 81 15.89 19.17 10.28
CA THR A 81 15.73 18.30 9.11
C THR A 81 16.88 17.32 9.03
N CYS A 82 16.59 16.04 8.81
CA CYS A 82 17.60 15.02 8.62
C CYS A 82 17.14 13.97 7.60
N ARG A 83 18.07 13.51 6.77
CA ARG A 83 17.80 12.46 5.79
C ARG A 83 17.45 11.14 6.47
N ALA A 84 16.55 10.39 5.85
CA ALA A 84 16.11 9.09 6.34
C ALA A 84 17.28 8.12 6.62
N ASP A 85 18.25 8.01 5.70
CA ASP A 85 19.40 7.13 5.90
C ASP A 85 20.29 7.53 7.07
N LYS A 86 20.49 8.83 7.29
CA LYS A 86 21.27 9.34 8.43
C LYS A 86 20.57 9.08 9.76
N LEU A 87 19.25 9.26 9.82
CA LEU A 87 18.47 8.95 11.02
C LEU A 87 18.53 7.47 11.40
N ILE A 88 18.40 6.59 10.41
CA ILE A 88 18.45 5.14 10.65
C ILE A 88 19.87 4.66 10.96
N ALA A 89 20.90 5.25 10.34
CA ALA A 89 22.30 4.93 10.63
C ALA A 89 22.72 5.33 12.06
N ALA A 90 22.09 6.35 12.64
CA ALA A 90 22.35 6.77 14.02
C ALA A 90 21.71 5.86 15.08
N LEU A 91 20.86 4.90 14.68
CA LEU A 91 20.21 4.00 15.63
C LEU A 91 21.21 2.98 16.20
N PRO A 92 21.20 2.74 17.53
CA PRO A 92 22.03 1.71 18.13
C PRO A 92 21.56 0.32 17.68
N ALA A 93 22.46 -0.66 17.69
CA ALA A 93 22.14 -2.05 17.28
C ALA A 93 20.92 -2.63 18.01
N ARG A 94 20.76 -2.32 19.31
CA ARG A 94 19.61 -2.74 20.14
C ARG A 94 18.24 -2.22 19.68
N ALA A 95 18.20 -1.20 18.83
CA ALA A 95 16.95 -0.67 18.29
C ALA A 95 16.37 -1.54 17.16
N TRP A 96 17.16 -2.48 16.63
CA TRP A 96 16.75 -3.39 15.59
C TRP A 96 16.17 -4.67 16.19
N CYS A 97 14.98 -5.06 15.75
CA CYS A 97 14.30 -6.28 16.16
C CYS A 97 14.06 -7.18 14.96
N ARG A 98 14.31 -8.48 15.10
CA ARG A 98 13.96 -9.48 14.08
C ARG A 98 12.45 -9.74 14.16
N LEU A 99 11.72 -9.40 13.10
CA LEU A 99 10.27 -9.56 13.03
C LEU A 99 9.86 -10.08 11.66
N SER A 100 8.78 -10.87 11.64
CA SER A 100 8.15 -11.32 10.40
C SER A 100 7.22 -10.24 9.84
N ALA A 101 7.38 -9.95 8.55
CA ALA A 101 6.52 -9.05 7.78
C ALA A 101 5.21 -9.72 7.31
N GLY A 102 4.98 -10.98 7.69
CA GLY A 102 3.84 -11.80 7.27
C GLY A 102 4.28 -13.16 6.72
N ALA A 103 3.30 -14.03 6.46
CA ALA A 103 3.53 -15.29 5.76
C ALA A 103 4.02 -14.99 4.33
N GLY A 104 5.02 -15.74 3.86
CA GLY A 104 5.45 -15.76 2.47
C GLY A 104 5.34 -17.17 1.91
N ALA A 105 5.42 -17.30 0.58
CA ALA A 105 5.35 -18.59 -0.12
C ALA A 105 6.43 -19.61 0.33
N HIS A 106 7.54 -19.12 0.90
CA HIS A 106 8.64 -19.94 1.43
C HIS A 106 8.79 -19.85 2.97
N GLY A 107 7.71 -19.48 3.69
CA GLY A 107 7.71 -19.33 5.15
C GLY A 107 7.69 -17.87 5.62
N PRO A 108 7.83 -17.62 6.94
CA PRO A 108 7.78 -16.27 7.50
C PRO A 108 8.86 -15.38 6.89
N ARG A 109 8.47 -14.21 6.37
CA ARG A 109 9.42 -13.26 5.80
C ARG A 109 10.06 -12.42 6.89
N GLU A 110 11.18 -12.92 7.40
CA GLU A 110 11.90 -12.29 8.49
C GLU A 110 12.86 -11.21 8.01
N TYR A 111 12.80 -10.07 8.68
CA TYR A 111 13.71 -8.96 8.46
C TYR A 111 14.09 -8.34 9.80
N TRP A 112 15.18 -7.57 9.79
CA TRP A 112 15.48 -6.67 10.89
C TRP A 112 14.68 -5.39 10.70
N TRP A 113 13.92 -5.00 11.71
CA TRP A 113 13.08 -3.80 11.71
C TRP A 113 13.52 -2.84 12.78
N ALA A 114 13.53 -1.56 12.46
CA ALA A 114 13.74 -0.49 13.42
C ALA A 114 12.83 0.69 13.11
N ARG A 115 12.47 1.46 14.12
CA ARG A 115 11.72 2.71 13.93
C ARG A 115 12.35 3.84 14.73
N VAL A 116 12.23 5.05 14.21
CA VAL A 116 12.58 6.29 14.92
C VAL A 116 11.38 7.24 14.87
N PRO A 117 10.99 7.86 15.98
CA PRO A 117 9.97 8.91 15.94
C PRO A 117 10.48 10.09 15.12
N VAL A 118 9.59 10.64 14.29
CA VAL A 118 9.85 11.84 13.50
C VAL A 118 8.72 12.84 13.74
N ARG A 119 8.94 14.11 13.40
CA ARG A 119 8.05 15.25 13.62
C ARG A 119 7.71 15.50 15.11
N ILE A 120 7.35 16.74 15.39
CA ILE A 120 7.12 17.27 16.76
C ILE A 120 5.66 17.65 17.05
N CYS A 121 4.84 17.84 16.03
CA CYS A 121 3.45 18.28 16.17
C CYS A 121 2.51 17.12 15.84
N TRP A 122 2.45 16.13 16.71
CA TRP A 122 1.50 15.04 16.56
C TRP A 122 0.10 15.53 16.91
N GLN A 123 -0.89 15.16 16.12
CA GLN A 123 -2.27 15.21 16.62
C GLN A 123 -2.36 14.35 17.88
N PRO A 124 -3.15 14.76 18.90
CA PRO A 124 -3.34 13.96 20.11
C PRO A 124 -3.69 12.50 19.77
N GLY A 125 -2.95 11.54 20.33
CA GLY A 125 -3.18 10.12 20.08
C GLY A 125 -2.61 9.58 18.76
N ARG A 126 -1.96 10.41 17.94
CA ARG A 126 -1.26 10.01 16.72
C ARG A 126 0.25 10.07 16.88
N GLY A 127 0.97 9.42 15.98
CA GLY A 127 2.42 9.46 15.92
C GLY A 127 2.93 9.33 14.50
N HIS A 128 4.13 9.85 14.28
CA HIS A 128 4.86 9.73 13.03
C HIS A 128 6.17 8.99 13.27
N TRP A 129 6.49 8.05 12.40
CA TRP A 129 7.73 7.28 12.49
C TRP A 129 8.38 7.17 11.12
N LEU A 130 9.71 7.14 11.12
CA LEU A 130 10.48 6.57 10.04
C LEU A 130 10.78 5.12 10.42
N LEU A 131 10.35 4.19 9.57
CA LEU A 131 10.55 2.76 9.72
C LEU A 131 11.61 2.29 8.73
N ALA A 132 12.49 1.41 9.18
CA ALA A 132 13.50 0.77 8.35
C ALA A 132 13.35 -0.74 8.40
N ARG A 133 13.49 -1.37 7.23
CA ARG A 133 13.56 -2.81 7.05
C ARG A 133 14.91 -3.17 6.47
N ARG A 134 15.69 -3.96 7.19
CA ARG A 134 16.99 -4.47 6.74
C ARG A 134 16.90 -5.95 6.36
N SER A 135 17.38 -6.26 5.16
CA SER A 135 17.53 -7.62 4.65
C SER A 135 18.51 -8.42 5.50
N MET A 136 18.16 -9.67 5.82
CA MET A 136 19.05 -10.56 6.57
C MET A 136 20.22 -11.07 5.73
N THR A 137 20.01 -11.24 4.42
CA THR A 137 21.00 -11.78 3.50
C THR A 137 21.86 -10.70 2.88
N THR A 138 21.24 -9.64 2.34
CA THR A 138 21.94 -8.59 1.59
C THR A 138 22.35 -7.40 2.45
N GLY A 139 21.75 -7.24 3.64
CA GLY A 139 21.96 -6.06 4.48
C GLY A 139 21.31 -4.77 3.94
N GLU A 140 20.65 -4.83 2.78
CA GLU A 140 19.98 -3.67 2.18
C GLU A 140 18.84 -3.16 3.05
N ILE A 141 18.68 -1.83 3.09
CA ILE A 141 17.68 -1.15 3.91
C ILE A 141 16.62 -0.51 3.03
N ALA A 142 15.36 -0.87 3.25
CA ALA A 142 14.20 -0.16 2.73
C ALA A 142 13.63 0.78 3.81
N TYR A 143 13.17 1.95 3.39
CA TYR A 143 12.69 3.02 4.26
C TYR A 143 11.19 3.24 4.06
N TYR A 144 10.48 3.54 5.14
CA TYR A 144 9.05 3.82 5.11
C TYR A 144 8.71 4.98 6.02
N VAL A 145 7.79 5.84 5.60
CA VAL A 145 7.19 6.86 6.45
C VAL A 145 5.86 6.34 6.97
N CYS A 146 5.66 6.48 8.28
CA CYS A 146 4.51 5.95 8.98
C CYS A 146 3.75 7.07 9.70
N TYR A 147 2.43 6.98 9.68
CA TYR A 147 1.51 7.77 10.48
C TYR A 147 0.40 6.88 11.00
N GLY A 148 -0.03 7.06 12.25
CA GLY A 148 -1.16 6.30 12.80
C GLY A 148 -1.28 6.45 14.31
N PRO A 149 -2.05 5.58 14.98
CA PRO A 149 -2.21 5.61 16.43
C PRO A 149 -0.87 5.56 17.17
N ARG A 150 -0.63 6.46 18.12
CA ARG A 150 0.65 6.61 18.85
C ARG A 150 1.15 5.30 19.47
N ARG A 151 0.23 4.41 19.84
CA ARG A 151 0.51 3.11 20.48
C ARG A 151 0.75 1.95 19.49
N THR A 152 0.76 2.20 18.18
CA THR A 152 1.06 1.16 17.18
C THR A 152 2.42 0.54 17.46
N ARG A 153 2.49 -0.80 17.46
CA ARG A 153 3.73 -1.53 17.76
C ARG A 153 4.58 -1.65 16.51
N LEU A 154 5.88 -1.90 16.70
CA LEU A 154 6.79 -2.15 15.59
C LEU A 154 6.36 -3.36 14.73
N LEU A 155 5.83 -4.41 15.38
CA LEU A 155 5.28 -5.59 14.71
C LEU A 155 4.11 -5.23 13.79
N ASP A 156 3.20 -4.36 14.22
CA ASP A 156 2.04 -3.98 13.41
C ASP A 156 2.51 -3.20 12.18
N LEU A 157 3.42 -2.24 12.35
CA LEU A 157 4.03 -1.51 11.23
C LEU A 157 4.75 -2.43 10.23
N ALA A 158 5.50 -3.42 10.73
CA ALA A 158 6.19 -4.41 9.90
C ALA A 158 5.21 -5.26 9.07
N ARG A 159 4.08 -5.68 9.67
CA ARG A 159 3.01 -6.41 8.97
C ARG A 159 2.34 -5.56 7.90
N ILE A 160 2.03 -4.30 8.20
CA ILE A 160 1.41 -3.37 7.22
C ILE A 160 2.37 -3.09 6.05
N ALA A 161 3.66 -2.89 6.34
CA ALA A 161 4.69 -2.76 5.30
C ALA A 161 4.80 -4.02 4.44
N GLY A 162 4.73 -5.21 5.07
CA GLY A 162 4.79 -6.50 4.39
C GLY A 162 3.56 -6.83 3.55
N ALA A 163 2.38 -6.33 3.93
CA ALA A 163 1.13 -6.49 3.17
C ALA A 163 1.21 -5.91 1.75
N ARG A 164 2.16 -5.00 1.47
CA ARG A 164 2.42 -4.49 0.12
C ARG A 164 2.68 -5.61 -0.90
N TRP A 165 3.28 -6.72 -0.49
CA TRP A 165 3.51 -7.85 -1.40
C TRP A 165 2.22 -8.50 -1.89
N ALA A 166 1.17 -8.51 -1.06
CA ALA A 166 -0.13 -9.06 -1.46
C ALA A 166 -0.71 -8.30 -2.66
N ILE A 167 -0.30 -7.05 -2.90
CA ILE A 167 -0.69 -6.29 -4.08
C ILE A 167 -0.10 -6.93 -5.35
N GLU A 168 1.19 -7.27 -5.34
CA GLU A 168 1.86 -7.91 -6.47
C GLU A 168 1.25 -9.29 -6.77
N GLU A 169 0.98 -10.06 -5.71
CA GLU A 169 0.33 -11.36 -5.81
C GLU A 169 -1.11 -11.25 -6.33
N CYS A 170 -1.89 -10.28 -5.85
CA CYS A 170 -3.25 -10.00 -6.32
C CYS A 170 -3.25 -9.65 -7.82
N PHE A 171 -2.33 -8.80 -8.27
CA PHE A 171 -2.21 -8.50 -9.70
C PHE A 171 -1.82 -9.73 -10.53
N GLN A 172 -0.90 -10.56 -10.03
CA GLN A 172 -0.50 -11.77 -10.74
C GLN A 172 -1.66 -12.78 -10.84
N GLN A 173 -2.43 -12.95 -9.77
CA GLN A 173 -3.62 -13.80 -9.77
C GLN A 173 -4.70 -13.23 -10.70
N ALA A 174 -4.96 -11.93 -10.66
CA ALA A 174 -5.95 -11.30 -11.56
C ALA A 174 -5.59 -11.49 -13.05
N LYS A 175 -4.31 -11.45 -13.39
CA LYS A 175 -3.83 -11.76 -14.74
C LYS A 175 -4.06 -13.22 -15.10
N ASN A 176 -3.52 -14.13 -14.29
CA ASN A 176 -3.54 -15.57 -14.57
C ASN A 176 -4.94 -16.19 -14.52
N GLU A 177 -5.84 -15.67 -13.69
CA GLU A 177 -7.12 -16.31 -13.38
C GLU A 177 -8.33 -15.56 -13.92
N ALA A 178 -8.21 -14.25 -14.10
CA ALA A 178 -9.30 -13.39 -14.58
C ALA A 178 -8.97 -12.68 -15.91
N GLY A 179 -7.85 -13.04 -16.56
CA GLY A 179 -7.46 -12.52 -17.86
C GLY A 179 -7.24 -11.00 -17.85
N LEU A 180 -6.78 -10.42 -16.75
CA LEU A 180 -6.67 -8.96 -16.60
C LEU A 180 -5.82 -8.31 -17.71
N ASP A 181 -4.81 -9.01 -18.22
CA ASP A 181 -3.97 -8.60 -19.35
C ASP A 181 -4.23 -9.37 -20.66
N GLU A 182 -5.28 -10.21 -20.70
CA GLU A 182 -5.66 -11.03 -21.85
C GLU A 182 -6.74 -10.34 -22.71
N TYR A 183 -6.50 -9.10 -23.15
CA TYR A 183 -7.40 -8.39 -24.05
C TYR A 183 -6.71 -7.95 -25.35
N GLN A 184 -7.46 -7.97 -26.46
CA GLN A 184 -7.00 -7.46 -27.76
C GLN A 184 -7.85 -6.28 -28.26
N VAL A 185 -8.62 -5.68 -27.34
CA VAL A 185 -9.53 -4.57 -27.65
C VAL A 185 -8.75 -3.27 -27.89
N ARG A 186 -9.27 -2.44 -28.80
CA ARG A 186 -8.65 -1.16 -29.22
C ARG A 186 -9.54 0.06 -28.97
N ASP A 187 -10.75 -0.17 -28.47
CA ASP A 187 -11.72 0.86 -28.11
C ASP A 187 -11.75 1.05 -26.58
N TRP A 188 -11.90 2.29 -26.13
CA TRP A 188 -11.94 2.65 -24.71
C TRP A 188 -13.03 1.92 -23.93
N ARG A 189 -14.26 1.84 -24.46
CA ARG A 189 -15.39 1.23 -23.74
C ARG A 189 -15.17 -0.27 -23.60
N ALA A 190 -14.70 -0.91 -24.66
CA ALA A 190 -14.37 -2.32 -24.65
C ALA A 190 -13.24 -2.63 -23.65
N TRP A 191 -12.19 -1.81 -23.62
CA TRP A 191 -11.12 -1.92 -22.63
C TRP A 191 -11.62 -1.74 -21.20
N TYR A 192 -12.39 -0.69 -20.96
CA TYR A 192 -12.92 -0.38 -19.63
C TYR A 192 -13.85 -1.48 -19.10
N ALA A 193 -14.71 -2.02 -19.96
CA ALA A 193 -15.58 -3.15 -19.62
C ALA A 193 -14.76 -4.40 -19.28
N HIS A 194 -13.74 -4.74 -20.08
CA HIS A 194 -12.86 -5.88 -19.83
C HIS A 194 -12.16 -5.77 -18.47
N ILE A 195 -11.46 -4.66 -18.21
CA ILE A 195 -10.75 -4.43 -16.94
C ILE A 195 -11.71 -4.53 -15.76
N THR A 196 -12.90 -3.93 -15.86
CA THR A 196 -13.90 -3.94 -14.79
C THR A 196 -14.39 -5.37 -14.51
N LEU A 197 -14.70 -6.14 -15.54
CA LEU A 197 -15.17 -7.53 -15.41
C LEU A 197 -14.07 -8.45 -14.86
N SER A 198 -12.83 -8.33 -15.34
CA SER A 198 -11.68 -9.08 -14.81
C SER A 198 -11.43 -8.77 -13.33
N MET A 199 -11.48 -7.50 -12.92
CA MET A 199 -11.35 -7.12 -11.52
C MET A 199 -12.49 -7.67 -10.65
N ALA A 200 -13.73 -7.62 -11.15
CA ALA A 200 -14.90 -8.18 -10.46
C ALA A 200 -14.81 -9.71 -10.31
N ALA A 201 -14.41 -10.41 -11.38
CA ALA A 201 -14.20 -11.86 -11.35
C ALA A 201 -13.10 -12.25 -10.36
N HIS A 202 -11.96 -11.54 -10.36
CA HIS A 202 -10.89 -11.78 -9.39
C HIS A 202 -11.33 -11.51 -7.94
N ALA A 203 -12.12 -10.46 -7.70
CA ALA A 203 -12.67 -10.17 -6.37
C ALA A 203 -13.59 -11.32 -5.90
N TRP A 204 -14.44 -11.84 -6.79
CA TRP A 204 -15.29 -12.99 -6.49
C TRP A 204 -14.48 -14.24 -6.16
N LEU A 205 -13.47 -14.57 -6.98
CA LEU A 205 -12.57 -15.72 -6.75
C LEU A 205 -11.84 -15.60 -5.40
N SER A 206 -11.36 -14.41 -5.06
CA SER A 206 -10.68 -14.14 -3.79
C SER A 206 -11.60 -14.38 -2.58
N VAL A 207 -12.85 -13.92 -2.66
CA VAL A 207 -13.86 -14.15 -1.61
C VAL A 207 -14.24 -15.62 -1.53
N ALA A 208 -14.51 -16.28 -2.66
CA ALA A 208 -14.87 -17.69 -2.71
C ALA A 208 -13.79 -18.58 -2.08
N ARG A 209 -12.51 -18.34 -2.39
CA ARG A 209 -11.37 -19.02 -1.77
C ARG A 209 -11.26 -18.78 -0.27
N SER A 210 -11.52 -17.55 0.18
CA SER A 210 -11.48 -17.24 1.61
C SER A 210 -12.58 -17.98 2.39
N LEU A 211 -13.75 -18.17 1.78
CA LEU A 211 -14.86 -18.91 2.37
C LEU A 211 -14.57 -20.42 2.41
N THR A 212 -14.02 -21.00 1.34
CA THR A 212 -13.67 -22.44 1.32
C THR A 212 -12.53 -22.75 2.27
N ALA A 213 -11.52 -21.88 2.40
CA ALA A 213 -10.42 -22.06 3.35
C ALA A 213 -10.85 -21.96 4.83
N LYS A 214 -12.02 -21.37 5.12
CA LYS A 214 -12.60 -21.27 6.47
C LYS A 214 -13.60 -22.40 6.79
N GLY A 215 -14.01 -23.20 5.80
CA GLY A 215 -14.82 -24.39 6.02
C GLY A 215 -13.91 -25.57 6.38
N ASP A 216 -14.06 -26.12 7.59
CA ASP A 216 -13.44 -27.39 7.98
C ASP A 216 -13.82 -28.54 7.02
N PRO A 217 -12.98 -29.59 6.90
CA PRO A 217 -13.27 -30.71 6.00
C PRO A 217 -14.48 -31.49 6.51
N VAL A 218 -15.42 -31.76 5.61
CA VAL A 218 -16.55 -32.66 5.85
C VAL A 218 -15.97 -34.01 6.31
N PRO A 219 -16.30 -34.52 7.52
CA PRO A 219 -15.85 -35.84 7.92
C PRO A 219 -16.46 -36.87 6.98
N ALA A 220 -15.61 -37.67 6.34
CA ALA A 220 -16.04 -38.81 5.55
C ALA A 220 -16.88 -39.72 6.43
N THR A 221 -18.18 -39.77 6.16
CA THR A 221 -19.09 -40.70 6.83
C THR A 221 -18.88 -42.06 6.19
N THR A 222 -18.48 -43.02 7.03
CA THR A 222 -18.38 -44.46 6.72
C THR A 222 -19.76 -45.06 6.45
#